data_AF-A0AAD4E6P9-F1
#
_entry.id   AF-A0AAD4E6P9-F1
#
_cell.length_a   1.000
_cell.length_b   1.000
_cell.length_c   1.000
_cell.angle_alpha   90.00
_cell.angle_beta   90.00
_cell.angle_gamma   90.00
#
_symmetry.space_group_name_H-M   'P 1'
#
loop_
_entity.id
_entity.type
_entity.pdbx_description
1 polymer ?
#
loop_
_entity_poly.entity_id
_entity_poly.type
_entity_poly.pdbx_seq_one_letter_code
_entity_poly.pdbx_strand_id
1 'polypeptide(L)'
;METLLVRILLLRWLLRLKVSAPSDETFIGSVVEHIRKRARIVSGLGHMYVETAGGVHSPTLSRTTQLDTYRTLFLPAILIRDSRLGSISSTISVFESLLLHGYIIDVILLFWDEYYRNYEYLTHIYDASSGKTSPLQSKSLLQPQLDGSASWWMQAVGRAHPTLALAAANAAGHYGHIMFLQATHIPALKLAECLLQGPGKGWASRVFFLDNGSTGMEVALKMALQSFIVSSGLKLSSLEKKNLRVVGLQGSYHGDMIGAMDACEEGVYTCEWHEAKGYWFEPPTLSNRQGQVTISLPPALSSLTSDQRTIKRFETLSHVYDVEQHLKSPLAKHYRQYLNKHMRSLQADDTQKLAALIIEPIVLGTGGMIFVDPLFQRFMVNVVRHPAIFGCITTDPPVSKEIACQILTSHVNHMYSETALESQ
;
A
#
# COMPACT_ATOMS: atom_id res chain seq x y z
N MET A 1 -11.16 28.96 47.52
CA MET A 1 -11.78 27.65 47.84
C MET A 1 -13.04 27.39 47.02
N GLU A 2 -13.90 28.37 46.79
CA GLU A 2 -15.17 28.19 46.06
C GLU A 2 -15.00 27.74 44.59
N THR A 3 -14.01 28.25 43.86
CA THR A 3 -13.70 27.83 42.48
C THR A 3 -13.22 26.39 42.37
N LEU A 4 -12.55 25.87 43.41
CA LEU A 4 -12.08 24.49 43.46
C LEU A 4 -13.25 23.53 43.75
N LEU A 5 -14.15 23.94 44.65
CA LEU A 5 -15.34 23.16 45.01
C LEU A 5 -16.31 23.00 43.83
N VAL A 6 -16.53 24.07 43.06
CA VAL A 6 -17.37 24.04 41.85
C VAL A 6 -16.77 23.11 40.78
N ARG A 7 -15.45 23.15 40.56
CA ARG A 7 -14.78 22.23 39.62
C ARG A 7 -14.89 20.76 40.05
N ILE A 8 -14.73 20.47 41.34
CA ILE A 8 -14.85 19.10 41.88
C ILE A 8 -16.29 18.59 41.78
N LEU A 9 -17.29 19.43 42.03
CA LEU A 9 -18.70 19.08 41.89
C LEU A 9 -19.10 18.87 40.42
N LEU A 10 -18.58 19.67 39.50
CA LEU A 10 -18.80 19.51 38.06
C LEU A 10 -18.17 18.21 37.53
N LEU A 11 -16.93 17.91 37.94
CA LEU A 11 -16.24 16.65 37.62
C LEU A 11 -16.99 15.44 38.19
N ARG A 12 -17.47 15.51 39.44
CA ARG A 12 -18.29 14.44 40.05
C ARG A 12 -19.64 14.27 39.35
N TRP A 13 -20.24 15.35 38.85
CA TRP A 13 -21.50 15.30 38.11
C TRP A 13 -21.31 14.71 36.70
N LEU A 14 -20.25 15.11 35.99
CA LEU A 14 -19.88 14.53 34.69
C LEU A 14 -19.51 13.04 34.80
N LEU A 15 -18.79 12.65 35.86
CA LEU A 15 -18.49 11.24 36.15
C LEU A 15 -19.74 10.41 36.48
N ARG A 16 -20.79 11.03 37.04
CA ARG A 16 -22.08 10.37 37.33
C ARG A 16 -22.95 10.16 36.10
N LEU A 17 -22.76 10.93 35.03
CA LEU A 17 -23.62 10.89 33.85
C LEU A 17 -23.20 9.87 32.78
N LYS A 18 -22.09 9.13 32.95
CA LYS A 18 -21.55 8.21 31.92
C LYS A 18 -21.52 8.83 30.52
N VAL A 19 -21.27 10.14 30.41
CA VAL A 19 -21.14 10.78 29.10
C VAL A 19 -19.76 10.42 28.57
N SER A 20 -19.72 9.59 27.53
CA SER A 20 -18.49 9.34 26.79
C SER A 20 -18.02 10.66 26.16
N ALA A 21 -16.73 10.96 26.28
CA ALA A 21 -16.13 12.08 25.55
C ALA A 21 -16.41 11.93 24.04
N PRO A 22 -16.71 13.03 23.33
CA PRO A 22 -16.90 12.97 21.88
C PRO A 22 -15.60 12.52 21.20
N SER A 23 -15.72 11.76 20.11
CA SER A 23 -14.58 11.42 19.27
C SER A 23 -14.06 12.66 18.53
N ASP A 24 -12.81 12.59 18.07
CA ASP A 24 -12.20 13.66 17.26
C ASP A 24 -12.99 13.90 15.97
N GLU A 25 -13.48 12.84 15.34
CA GLU A 25 -14.32 12.95 14.14
C GLU A 25 -15.62 13.72 14.41
N THR A 26 -16.27 13.45 15.56
CA THR A 26 -17.48 14.16 15.97
C THR A 26 -17.19 15.64 16.21
N PHE A 27 -16.08 15.92 16.91
CA PHE A 27 -15.64 17.28 17.18
C PHE A 27 -15.33 18.06 15.89
N ILE A 28 -14.51 17.48 15.02
CA ILE A 28 -14.13 18.08 13.74
C ILE A 28 -15.35 18.26 12.83
N GLY A 29 -16.23 17.27 12.77
CA GLY A 29 -17.49 17.36 12.03
C GLY A 29 -18.32 18.55 12.47
N SER A 30 -18.44 18.78 13.78
CA SER A 30 -19.16 19.93 14.34
C SER A 30 -18.51 21.27 13.97
N VAL A 31 -17.17 21.35 14.02
CA VAL A 31 -16.43 22.56 13.61
C VAL A 31 -16.65 22.86 12.12
N VAL A 32 -16.52 21.85 11.25
CA VAL A 32 -16.74 21.98 9.80
C VAL A 32 -18.18 22.40 9.50
N GLU A 33 -19.15 21.78 10.16
CA GLU A 33 -20.57 22.14 10.00
C GLU A 33 -20.82 23.59 10.41
N HIS A 34 -20.24 24.03 11.53
CA HIS A 34 -20.35 25.42 11.97
C HIS A 34 -19.74 26.40 10.98
N ILE A 35 -18.51 26.14 10.50
CA ILE A 35 -17.83 26.96 9.49
C ILE A 35 -18.72 27.08 8.25
N ARG A 36 -19.20 25.95 7.71
CA ARG A 36 -20.07 25.92 6.52
C ARG A 36 -21.38 26.67 6.74
N LYS A 37 -22.02 26.49 7.91
CA LYS A 37 -23.26 27.16 8.25
C LYS A 37 -23.09 28.67 8.29
N ARG A 38 -22.00 29.17 8.91
CA ARG A 38 -21.71 30.61 8.95
C ARG A 38 -21.35 31.17 7.59
N ALA A 39 -20.52 30.45 6.82
CA ALA A 39 -20.15 30.85 5.46
C ALA A 39 -21.35 31.02 4.53
N ARG A 40 -22.43 30.22 4.69
CA ARG A 40 -23.66 30.35 3.91
C ARG A 40 -24.50 31.60 4.25
N ILE A 41 -24.36 32.14 5.45
CA ILE A 41 -25.19 33.25 5.95
C ILE A 41 -24.53 34.61 5.66
N VAL A 42 -23.20 34.65 5.55
CA VAL A 42 -22.45 35.89 5.30
C VAL A 42 -22.48 36.22 3.81
N SER A 43 -22.99 37.39 3.45
CA SER A 43 -23.15 37.86 2.05
C SER A 43 -21.91 38.56 1.46
N GLY A 44 -20.79 38.57 2.18
CA GLY A 44 -19.54 39.25 1.79
C GLY A 44 -18.29 38.55 2.34
N LEU A 45 -17.14 39.24 2.29
CA LEU A 45 -15.91 38.74 2.92
C LEU A 45 -16.05 38.77 4.45
N GLY A 46 -15.64 37.69 5.09
CA GLY A 46 -15.64 37.57 6.55
C GLY A 46 -14.46 36.72 7.01
N HIS A 47 -14.00 36.98 8.23
CA HIS A 47 -12.95 36.21 8.88
C HIS A 47 -13.55 35.26 9.90
N MET A 48 -13.03 34.03 9.95
CA MET A 48 -13.37 33.06 10.98
C MET A 48 -12.08 32.56 11.61
N TYR A 49 -12.00 32.68 12.93
CA TYR A 49 -10.88 32.20 13.72
C TYR A 49 -11.33 30.98 14.53
N VAL A 50 -10.56 29.90 14.43
CA VAL A 50 -10.76 28.70 15.25
C VAL A 50 -9.65 28.70 16.29
N GLU A 51 -9.99 29.15 17.50
CA GLU A 51 -9.04 29.18 18.61
C GLU A 51 -8.88 27.77 19.20
N THR A 52 -7.63 27.35 19.40
CA THR A 52 -7.29 26.08 20.08
C THR A 52 -7.24 26.29 21.59
N ALA A 53 -7.31 25.21 22.37
CA ALA A 53 -7.29 25.29 23.83
C ALA A 53 -5.91 24.91 24.40
N GLY A 54 -5.13 25.89 24.86
CA GLY A 54 -3.80 25.65 25.43
C GLY A 54 -2.70 25.53 24.37
N GLY A 55 -1.70 24.68 24.61
CA GLY A 55 -0.59 24.46 23.67
C GLY A 55 -0.94 23.46 22.55
N VAL A 56 -0.16 23.44 21.47
CA VAL A 56 -0.42 22.59 20.29
C VAL A 56 -0.49 21.09 20.60
N HIS A 57 0.31 20.62 21.55
CA HIS A 57 0.34 19.22 21.99
C HIS A 57 -0.58 18.94 23.17
N SER A 58 -1.42 19.90 23.57
CA SER A 58 -2.38 19.64 24.66
C SER A 58 -3.37 18.56 24.21
N PRO A 59 -3.73 17.62 25.10
CA PRO A 59 -4.62 16.54 24.76
C PRO A 59 -6.04 17.09 24.52
N THR A 60 -6.71 16.53 23.52
CA THR A 60 -8.15 16.69 23.32
C THR A 60 -8.92 15.85 24.33
N LEU A 61 -10.25 15.93 24.28
CA LEU A 61 -11.13 15.10 25.10
C LEU A 61 -10.99 13.59 24.79
N SER A 62 -10.55 13.24 23.57
CA SER A 62 -10.28 11.86 23.15
C SER A 62 -8.87 11.37 23.50
N ARG A 63 -8.04 12.25 24.08
CA ARG A 63 -6.62 12.04 24.45
C ARG A 63 -5.64 12.02 23.27
N THR A 64 -6.08 12.30 22.05
CA THR A 64 -5.18 12.65 20.94
C THR A 64 -4.62 14.06 21.14
N THR A 65 -3.57 14.41 20.41
CA THR A 65 -3.07 15.80 20.44
C THR A 65 -4.02 16.69 19.64
N GLN A 66 -4.15 17.97 20.04
CA GLN A 66 -4.86 18.95 19.22
C GLN A 66 -4.23 19.06 17.82
N LEU A 67 -2.92 18.97 17.75
CA LEU A 67 -2.17 19.04 16.51
C LEU A 67 -2.60 17.94 15.51
N ASP A 68 -2.85 16.71 15.97
CA ASP A 68 -3.38 15.64 15.11
C ASP A 68 -4.86 15.86 14.77
N THR A 69 -5.65 16.28 15.76
CA THR A 69 -7.11 16.41 15.62
C THR A 69 -7.48 17.47 14.58
N TYR A 70 -6.93 18.68 14.71
CA TYR A 70 -7.22 19.80 13.83
C TYR A 70 -6.59 19.66 12.45
N ARG A 71 -5.65 18.72 12.26
CA ARG A 71 -4.93 18.55 10.99
C ARG A 71 -5.87 18.29 9.82
N THR A 72 -6.96 17.58 10.08
CA THR A 72 -8.00 17.25 9.08
C THR A 72 -8.72 18.47 8.50
N LEU A 73 -8.71 19.61 9.19
CA LEU A 73 -9.35 20.84 8.69
C LEU A 73 -8.52 21.56 7.63
N PHE A 74 -7.21 21.27 7.53
CA PHE A 74 -6.27 21.94 6.61
C PHE A 74 -6.36 23.49 6.65
N LEU A 75 -6.63 24.05 7.83
CA LEU A 75 -6.66 25.50 8.01
C LEU A 75 -5.24 26.06 8.11
N PRO A 76 -4.95 27.23 7.53
CA PRO A 76 -3.74 27.97 7.86
C PRO A 76 -3.75 28.36 9.34
N ALA A 77 -2.58 28.43 9.94
CA ALA A 77 -2.39 28.67 11.36
C ALA A 77 -1.69 30.00 11.63
N ILE A 78 -2.12 30.67 12.70
CA ILE A 78 -1.42 31.80 13.30
C ILE A 78 -0.85 31.31 14.63
N LEU A 79 0.47 31.47 14.82
CA LEU A 79 1.15 30.99 16.01
C LEU A 79 1.33 32.14 17.01
N ILE A 80 0.61 32.11 18.13
CA ILE A 80 0.70 33.11 19.19
C ILE A 80 1.65 32.64 20.29
N ARG A 81 2.68 33.42 20.61
CA ARG A 81 3.72 33.06 21.58
C ARG A 81 4.08 34.20 22.52
N ASP A 82 4.65 33.80 23.66
CA ASP A 82 5.18 34.69 24.69
C ASP A 82 6.61 35.15 24.36
N SER A 83 7.06 36.23 24.99
CA SER A 83 8.42 36.76 24.89
C SER A 83 9.26 36.61 26.17
N ARG A 84 8.75 35.93 27.19
CA ARG A 84 9.52 35.57 28.40
C ARG A 84 10.78 34.75 28.09
N LEU A 85 11.71 34.71 29.05
CA LEU A 85 12.92 33.87 28.96
C LEU A 85 12.59 32.41 28.62
N GLY A 86 13.35 31.82 27.69
CA GLY A 86 13.14 30.45 27.21
C GLY A 86 12.06 30.31 26.13
N SER A 87 11.27 31.36 25.86
CA SER A 87 10.19 31.28 24.89
C SER A 87 10.66 31.15 23.43
N ILE A 88 11.87 31.63 23.08
CA ILE A 88 12.48 31.41 21.75
C ILE A 88 12.50 29.92 21.42
N SER A 89 13.14 29.10 22.26
CA SER A 89 13.25 27.66 22.06
C SER A 89 11.86 27.01 21.99
N SER A 90 10.97 27.36 22.93
CA SER A 90 9.61 26.82 22.93
C SER A 90 8.81 27.17 21.67
N THR A 91 9.05 28.35 21.10
CA THR A 91 8.40 28.84 19.89
C THR A 91 8.88 28.07 18.68
N ILE A 92 10.19 27.87 18.56
CA ILE A 92 10.80 27.06 17.49
C ILE A 92 10.28 25.62 17.56
N SER A 93 10.29 24.98 18.74
CA SER A 93 9.82 23.61 18.87
C SER A 93 8.34 23.44 18.50
N VAL A 94 7.49 24.42 18.83
CA VAL A 94 6.07 24.43 18.42
C VAL A 94 5.92 24.67 16.92
N PHE A 95 6.70 25.60 16.37
CA PHE A 95 6.73 25.90 14.94
C PHE A 95 7.13 24.67 14.11
N GLU A 96 8.23 24.01 14.47
CA GLU A 96 8.69 22.77 13.85
C GLU A 96 7.66 21.64 13.99
N SER A 97 7.02 21.51 15.16
CA SER A 97 5.96 20.51 15.36
C SER A 97 4.80 20.71 14.37
N LEU A 98 4.35 21.95 14.20
CA LEU A 98 3.29 22.28 13.25
C LEU A 98 3.73 22.01 11.80
N LEU A 99 4.95 22.40 11.42
CA LEU A 99 5.50 22.13 10.09
C LEU A 99 5.61 20.63 9.78
N LEU A 100 6.10 19.83 10.73
CA LEU A 100 6.26 18.38 10.56
C LEU A 100 4.93 17.64 10.36
N HIS A 101 3.82 18.21 10.85
CA HIS A 101 2.49 17.67 10.60
C HIS A 101 1.83 18.34 9.39
N GLY A 102 2.51 19.23 8.67
CA GLY A 102 2.05 19.82 7.41
C GLY A 102 1.07 20.98 7.58
N TYR A 103 1.14 21.71 8.69
CA TYR A 103 0.45 23.00 8.82
C TYR A 103 1.15 24.08 8.01
N ILE A 104 0.35 24.99 7.44
CA ILE A 104 0.83 26.25 6.88
C ILE A 104 0.73 27.29 7.99
N ILE A 105 1.84 27.96 8.31
CA ILE A 105 1.89 28.98 9.36
C ILE A 105 2.07 30.33 8.68
N ASP A 106 1.04 31.16 8.70
CA ASP A 106 1.02 32.43 7.97
C ASP A 106 1.73 33.55 8.73
N VAL A 107 1.65 33.53 10.06
CA VAL A 107 2.19 34.57 10.95
C VAL A 107 2.55 33.97 12.30
N ILE A 108 3.67 34.43 12.87
CA ILE A 108 4.01 34.27 14.28
C ILE A 108 3.76 35.60 15.00
N LEU A 109 2.83 35.62 15.95
CA LEU A 109 2.52 36.78 16.78
C LEU A 109 3.21 36.65 18.14
N LEU A 110 4.04 37.63 18.49
CA LEU A 110 4.75 37.70 19.75
C LEU A 110 4.24 38.88 20.58
N PHE A 111 4.08 38.66 21.89
CA PHE A 111 3.87 39.77 22.81
C PHE A 111 5.12 40.64 22.88
N TRP A 112 4.98 41.95 22.73
CA TRP A 112 6.11 42.86 22.69
C TRP A 112 6.86 42.87 24.03
N ASP A 113 8.19 42.71 23.99
CA ASP A 113 9.07 42.77 25.15
C ASP A 113 10.46 43.31 24.73
N GLU A 114 10.76 44.52 25.18
CA GLU A 114 12.03 45.23 24.91
C GLU A 114 13.22 44.70 25.70
N TYR A 115 12.98 43.94 26.77
CA TYR A 115 14.05 43.40 27.59
C TYR A 115 14.63 42.13 26.96
N TYR A 116 13.77 41.19 26.57
CA TYR A 116 14.19 39.91 25.98
C TYR A 116 14.39 39.97 24.47
N ARG A 117 13.66 40.82 23.75
CA ARG A 117 13.80 41.08 22.30
C ARG A 117 13.79 39.80 21.44
N ASN A 118 12.98 38.82 21.82
CA ASN A 118 12.90 37.52 21.14
C ASN A 118 12.51 37.61 19.66
N TYR A 119 11.77 38.67 19.30
CA TYR A 119 11.36 38.93 17.92
C TYR A 119 12.57 39.06 16.97
N GLU A 120 13.70 39.60 17.43
CA GLU A 120 14.89 39.80 16.59
C GLU A 120 15.46 38.48 16.10
N TYR A 121 15.56 37.51 17.01
CA TYR A 121 16.03 36.17 16.66
C TYR A 121 15.00 35.40 15.82
N LEU A 122 13.73 35.46 16.21
CA LEU A 122 12.67 34.68 15.55
C LEU A 122 12.37 35.17 14.12
N THR A 123 12.62 36.45 13.81
CA THR A 123 12.43 37.01 12.47
C THR A 123 13.33 36.30 11.45
N HIS A 124 14.61 36.09 11.79
CA HIS A 124 15.56 35.39 10.92
C HIS A 124 15.14 33.95 10.59
N ILE A 125 14.54 33.24 11.56
CA ILE A 125 14.08 31.85 11.37
C ILE A 125 12.85 31.80 10.47
N TYR A 126 11.91 32.73 10.68
CA TYR A 126 10.70 32.79 9.86
C TYR A 126 11.04 33.12 8.40
N ASP A 127 11.92 34.08 8.15
CA ASP A 127 12.34 34.46 6.80
C ASP A 127 13.09 33.35 6.06
N ALA A 128 13.86 32.51 6.77
CA ALA A 128 14.57 31.38 6.19
C ALA A 128 13.64 30.20 5.84
N SER A 129 12.52 30.06 6.55
CA SER A 129 11.57 28.95 6.39
C SER A 129 10.39 29.30 5.47
N SER A 130 10.08 30.58 5.32
CA SER A 130 8.96 31.07 4.52
C SER A 130 9.38 31.21 3.05
N GLY A 131 9.09 30.20 2.24
CA GLY A 131 9.09 30.37 0.79
C GLY A 131 8.14 31.51 0.42
N LYS A 132 8.61 32.52 -0.33
CA LYS A 132 7.83 33.72 -0.70
C LYS A 132 6.45 33.33 -1.23
N THR A 133 5.41 33.55 -0.43
CA THR A 133 4.03 33.30 -0.83
C THR A 133 3.58 34.40 -1.79
N SER A 134 3.22 34.01 -3.02
CA SER A 134 2.57 34.90 -3.98
C SER A 134 1.25 35.45 -3.41
N PRO A 135 0.84 36.69 -3.77
CA PRO A 135 -0.39 37.27 -3.26
C PRO A 135 -1.61 36.41 -3.60
N LEU A 136 -2.45 36.19 -2.59
CA LEU A 136 -3.67 35.38 -2.63
C LEU A 136 -4.65 35.89 -3.69
N GLN A 137 -4.93 35.07 -4.71
CA GLN A 137 -6.07 35.28 -5.61
C GLN A 137 -7.38 35.08 -4.84
N SER A 138 -8.35 35.98 -5.05
CA SER A 138 -9.55 36.15 -4.22
C SER A 138 -10.63 35.06 -4.32
N LYS A 139 -10.33 33.93 -4.95
CA LYS A 139 -11.16 32.72 -4.93
C LYS A 139 -10.25 31.49 -4.87
N SER A 140 -10.35 30.72 -3.80
CA SER A 140 -9.71 29.40 -3.75
C SER A 140 -10.33 28.52 -4.83
N LEU A 141 -9.54 28.16 -5.84
CA LEU A 141 -9.92 27.19 -6.88
C LEU A 141 -9.88 25.74 -6.37
N LEU A 142 -9.38 25.52 -5.15
CA LEU A 142 -9.17 24.19 -4.58
C LEU A 142 -10.47 23.63 -4.01
N GLN A 143 -10.79 22.39 -4.37
CA GLN A 143 -11.91 21.64 -3.83
C GLN A 143 -11.43 20.27 -3.33
N PRO A 144 -11.97 19.76 -2.21
CA PRO A 144 -11.69 18.40 -1.79
C PRO A 144 -12.23 17.41 -2.83
N GLN A 145 -11.38 16.48 -3.23
CA GLN A 145 -11.76 15.39 -4.14
C GLN A 145 -11.45 14.04 -3.49
N LEU A 146 -12.32 13.07 -3.72
CA LEU A 146 -12.07 11.68 -3.33
C LEU A 146 -11.05 11.08 -4.30
N ASP A 147 -9.93 10.62 -3.77
CA ASP A 147 -8.97 9.83 -4.53
C ASP A 147 -9.44 8.38 -4.64
N GLY A 148 -10.37 8.13 -5.57
CA GLY A 148 -10.89 6.78 -5.83
C GLY A 148 -9.86 5.82 -6.43
N SER A 149 -8.74 6.35 -6.96
CA SER A 149 -7.64 5.57 -7.53
C SER A 149 -6.57 5.16 -6.52
N ALA A 150 -6.69 5.65 -5.28
CA ALA A 150 -5.67 5.51 -4.25
C ALA A 150 -4.27 5.95 -4.73
N SER A 151 -4.21 7.02 -5.54
CA SER A 151 -3.00 7.55 -6.18
C SER A 151 -2.18 6.42 -6.81
N TRP A 152 -2.78 5.74 -7.79
CA TRP A 152 -2.17 4.59 -8.48
C TRP A 152 -1.98 3.38 -7.56
N TRP A 153 -2.99 3.07 -6.75
CA TRP A 153 -3.03 1.93 -5.81
C TRP A 153 -1.95 1.94 -4.72
N MET A 154 -1.30 3.08 -4.48
CA MET A 154 -0.24 3.24 -3.48
C MET A 154 -0.78 3.63 -2.10
N GLN A 155 -1.95 4.26 -2.03
CA GLN A 155 -2.50 4.76 -0.77
C GLN A 155 -3.18 3.64 0.03
N ALA A 156 -2.47 3.10 1.03
CA ALA A 156 -2.99 2.07 1.93
C ALA A 156 -3.44 2.61 3.31
N VAL A 157 -2.77 3.63 3.83
CA VAL A 157 -2.98 4.17 5.19
C VAL A 157 -3.51 5.61 5.19
N GLY A 158 -3.99 6.08 4.04
CA GLY A 158 -4.45 7.46 3.83
C GLY A 158 -3.31 8.45 3.54
N ARG A 159 -3.69 9.67 3.16
CA ARG A 159 -2.75 10.72 2.75
C ARG A 159 -2.20 11.48 3.97
N ALA A 160 -0.93 11.89 3.87
CA ALA A 160 -0.27 12.78 4.83
C ALA A 160 -0.30 12.30 6.30
N HIS A 161 -0.04 11.00 6.53
CA HIS A 161 -0.02 10.42 7.87
C HIS A 161 1.16 10.99 8.70
N PRO A 162 0.90 11.68 9.83
CA PRO A 162 1.93 12.43 10.55
C PRO A 162 3.05 11.53 11.08
N THR A 163 2.72 10.33 11.58
CA THR A 163 3.72 9.35 12.01
C THR A 163 4.70 8.95 10.90
N LEU A 164 4.23 8.81 9.65
CA LEU A 164 5.10 8.47 8.52
C LEU A 164 5.98 9.67 8.13
N ALA A 165 5.43 10.88 8.14
CA ALA A 165 6.18 12.10 7.88
C ALA A 165 7.32 12.29 8.90
N LEU A 166 7.02 12.11 10.19
CA LEU A 166 8.00 12.17 11.27
C LEU A 166 9.07 11.07 11.15
N ALA A 167 8.66 9.83 10.83
CA ALA A 167 9.60 8.73 10.63
C ALA A 167 10.55 9.02 9.45
N ALA A 168 10.03 9.55 8.35
CA ALA A 168 10.83 9.94 7.18
C ALA A 168 11.79 11.10 7.51
N ALA A 169 11.31 12.14 8.21
CA ALA A 169 12.15 13.27 8.63
C ALA A 169 13.28 12.82 9.57
N ASN A 170 12.99 11.96 10.54
CA ASN A 170 14.00 11.38 11.42
C ASN A 170 15.01 10.53 10.64
N ALA A 171 14.53 9.66 9.75
CA ALA A 171 15.42 8.84 8.92
C ALA A 171 16.34 9.70 8.04
N ALA A 172 15.81 10.79 7.46
CA ALA A 172 16.59 11.73 6.65
C ALA A 172 17.65 12.46 7.48
N GLY A 173 17.31 12.94 8.69
CA GLY A 173 18.25 13.62 9.56
C GLY A 173 19.31 12.71 10.19
N HIS A 174 18.97 11.43 10.43
CA HIS A 174 19.87 10.48 11.09
C HIS A 174 20.76 9.69 10.12
N TYR A 175 20.21 9.24 8.98
CA TYR A 175 20.92 8.38 8.03
C TYR A 175 21.24 9.08 6.71
N GLY A 176 20.38 9.99 6.24
CA GLY A 176 20.44 10.46 4.85
C GLY A 176 20.39 9.27 3.88
N HIS A 177 21.35 9.22 2.95
CA HIS A 177 21.60 8.03 2.13
C HIS A 177 22.93 7.38 2.52
N ILE A 178 22.90 6.07 2.75
CA ILE A 178 24.09 5.26 3.06
C ILE A 178 24.16 4.12 2.03
N MET A 179 25.35 3.91 1.48
CA MET A 179 25.64 2.79 0.56
C MET A 179 25.28 1.45 1.21
N PHE A 180 24.52 0.61 0.50
CA PHE A 180 24.03 -0.68 1.00
C PHE A 180 24.93 -1.88 0.64
N LEU A 181 25.88 -1.72 -0.28
CA LEU A 181 26.80 -2.79 -0.68
C LEU A 181 27.68 -3.21 0.50
N GLN A 182 27.52 -4.47 0.94
CA GLN A 182 28.21 -5.04 2.12
C GLN A 182 27.98 -4.29 3.44
N ALA A 183 26.95 -3.44 3.51
CA ALA A 183 26.59 -2.67 4.69
C ALA A 183 25.11 -2.87 5.04
N THR A 184 24.72 -2.41 6.22
CA THR A 184 23.31 -2.42 6.66
C THR A 184 23.04 -1.29 7.64
N HIS A 185 21.77 -1.04 7.90
CA HIS A 185 21.30 -0.07 8.89
C HIS A 185 20.02 -0.58 9.57
N ILE A 186 19.72 -0.06 10.76
CA ILE A 186 18.62 -0.53 11.60
C ILE A 186 17.27 -0.56 10.86
N PRO A 187 16.87 0.48 10.08
CA PRO A 187 15.62 0.43 9.32
C PRO A 187 15.52 -0.72 8.32
N ALA A 188 16.59 -1.01 7.56
CA ALA A 188 16.58 -2.09 6.57
C ALA A 188 16.53 -3.46 7.24
N LEU A 189 17.27 -3.66 8.34
CA LEU A 189 17.23 -4.91 9.10
C LEU A 189 15.83 -5.19 9.65
N LYS A 190 15.24 -4.20 10.35
CA LYS A 190 13.88 -4.33 10.92
C LYS A 190 12.84 -4.59 9.83
N LEU A 191 12.93 -3.88 8.70
CA LEU A 191 12.03 -4.11 7.57
C LEU A 191 12.18 -5.52 6.99
N ALA A 192 13.42 -6.01 6.83
CA ALA A 192 13.66 -7.36 6.34
C ALA A 192 13.10 -8.43 7.30
N GLU A 193 13.30 -8.27 8.60
CA GLU A 193 12.73 -9.16 9.62
C GLU A 193 11.19 -9.16 9.59
N CYS A 194 10.58 -7.97 9.54
CA CYS A 194 9.13 -7.83 9.43
C CYS A 194 8.59 -8.49 8.16
N LEU A 195 9.27 -8.33 7.02
CA LEU A 195 8.86 -8.96 5.76
C LEU A 195 8.96 -10.49 5.82
N LEU A 196 10.02 -11.03 6.42
CA LEU A 196 10.21 -12.48 6.56
C LEU A 196 9.26 -13.11 7.59
N GLN A 197 8.92 -12.38 8.65
CA GLN A 197 7.96 -12.83 9.67
C GLN A 197 6.50 -12.59 9.27
N GLY A 198 6.24 -11.65 8.35
CA GLY A 198 4.93 -11.34 7.81
C GLY A 198 4.68 -12.06 6.48
N PRO A 199 4.65 -11.34 5.33
CA PRO A 199 4.27 -11.91 4.04
C PRO A 199 5.20 -13.05 3.57
N GLY A 200 6.47 -13.06 3.98
CA GLY A 200 7.45 -14.10 3.64
C GLY A 200 7.40 -15.36 4.49
N LYS A 201 6.55 -15.40 5.53
CA LYS A 201 6.58 -16.45 6.56
C LYS A 201 6.33 -17.84 5.95
N GLY A 202 7.25 -18.76 6.21
CA GLY A 202 7.13 -20.17 5.82
C GLY A 202 7.55 -20.49 4.38
N TRP A 203 7.98 -19.50 3.58
CA TRP A 203 8.42 -19.75 2.20
C TRP A 203 9.62 -18.91 1.74
N ALA A 204 9.88 -17.76 2.38
CA ALA A 204 11.02 -16.90 2.09
C ALA A 204 12.05 -16.89 3.23
N SER A 205 13.33 -16.70 2.89
CA SER A 205 14.45 -16.63 3.85
C SER A 205 15.39 -15.45 3.61
N ARG A 206 15.14 -14.64 2.58
CA ARG A 206 15.96 -13.50 2.15
C ARG A 206 15.07 -12.37 1.63
N VAL A 207 15.55 -11.14 1.75
CA VAL A 207 14.93 -9.92 1.21
C VAL A 207 15.96 -9.19 0.36
N PHE A 208 15.54 -8.73 -0.82
CA PHE A 208 16.37 -7.94 -1.73
C PHE A 208 15.65 -6.62 -2.00
N PHE A 209 16.26 -5.49 -1.60
CA PHE A 209 15.63 -4.16 -1.67
C PHE A 209 15.86 -3.49 -3.02
N LEU A 210 14.79 -2.87 -3.54
CA LEU A 210 14.73 -2.21 -4.84
C LEU A 210 13.76 -1.01 -4.77
N ASP A 211 13.84 -0.12 -5.75
CA ASP A 211 13.14 1.17 -5.70
C ASP A 211 11.64 1.07 -6.03
N ASN A 212 11.23 0.14 -6.91
CA ASN A 212 9.85 0.05 -7.38
C ASN A 212 9.47 -1.36 -7.89
N GLY A 213 8.21 -1.52 -8.31
CA GLY A 213 7.68 -2.78 -8.82
C GLY A 213 8.41 -3.32 -10.05
N SER A 214 8.71 -2.47 -11.05
CA SER A 214 9.37 -2.88 -12.29
C SER A 214 10.79 -3.40 -12.07
N THR A 215 11.58 -2.67 -11.26
CA THR A 215 12.92 -3.12 -10.86
C THR A 215 12.85 -4.42 -10.06
N GLY A 216 11.87 -4.51 -9.15
CA GLY A 216 11.50 -5.73 -8.42
C GLY A 216 11.31 -6.92 -9.34
N MET A 217 10.50 -6.76 -10.39
CA MET A 217 10.22 -7.83 -11.33
C MET A 217 11.44 -8.24 -12.15
N GLU A 218 12.26 -7.31 -12.64
CA GLU A 218 13.46 -7.67 -13.39
C GLU A 218 14.46 -8.48 -12.56
N VAL A 219 14.67 -8.12 -11.29
CA VAL A 219 15.54 -8.91 -10.40
C VAL A 219 14.92 -10.27 -10.13
N ALA A 220 13.60 -10.33 -9.93
CA ALA A 220 12.93 -11.58 -9.70
C ALA A 220 12.98 -12.53 -10.91
N LEU A 221 12.84 -12.01 -12.13
CA LEU A 221 13.07 -12.73 -13.38
C LEU A 221 14.49 -13.30 -13.42
N LYS A 222 15.51 -12.48 -13.14
CA LYS A 222 16.91 -12.95 -13.08
C LYS A 222 17.08 -14.09 -12.07
N MET A 223 16.47 -13.98 -10.89
CA MET A 223 16.51 -15.02 -9.86
C MET A 223 15.82 -16.31 -10.32
N ALA A 224 14.62 -16.22 -10.91
CA ALA A 224 13.85 -17.37 -11.37
C ALA A 224 14.55 -18.12 -12.51
N LEU A 225 15.03 -17.39 -13.52
CA LEU A 225 15.77 -17.96 -14.66
C LEU A 225 17.08 -18.61 -14.21
N GLN A 226 17.82 -17.97 -13.31
CA GLN A 226 19.04 -18.55 -12.75
C GLN A 226 18.75 -19.80 -11.92
N SER A 227 17.69 -19.78 -11.10
CA SER A 227 17.25 -20.94 -10.33
C SER A 227 16.93 -22.11 -11.24
N PHE A 228 16.20 -21.88 -12.33
CA PHE A 228 15.86 -22.91 -13.33
C PHE A 228 17.10 -23.52 -13.98
N ILE A 229 18.07 -22.70 -14.40
CA ILE A 229 19.32 -23.20 -15.01
C ILE A 229 20.08 -24.08 -14.02
N VAL A 230 20.17 -23.67 -12.76
CA VAL A 230 20.88 -24.43 -11.72
C VAL A 230 20.15 -25.72 -11.37
N SER A 231 18.81 -25.67 -11.20
CA SER A 231 18.02 -26.83 -10.77
C SER A 231 17.83 -27.88 -11.86
N SER A 232 17.76 -27.46 -13.13
CA SER A 232 17.60 -28.37 -14.28
C SER A 232 18.90 -29.08 -14.67
N GLY A 233 20.06 -28.58 -14.23
CA GLY A 233 21.37 -29.11 -14.63
C GLY A 233 21.70 -28.93 -16.11
N LEU A 234 20.89 -28.17 -16.86
CA LEU A 234 21.03 -27.98 -18.30
C LEU A 234 22.25 -27.10 -18.60
N LYS A 235 23.13 -27.59 -19.47
CA LYS A 235 24.22 -26.79 -20.04
C LYS A 235 23.71 -26.01 -21.25
N LEU A 236 23.10 -24.86 -20.98
CA LEU A 236 22.59 -23.97 -22.02
C LEU A 236 23.70 -23.07 -22.58
N SER A 237 23.73 -22.92 -23.89
CA SER A 237 24.52 -21.90 -24.59
C SER A 237 24.05 -20.48 -24.24
N SER A 238 24.85 -19.47 -24.54
CA SER A 238 24.47 -18.06 -24.32
C SER A 238 23.21 -17.65 -25.08
N LEU A 239 22.94 -18.26 -26.23
CA LEU A 239 21.73 -17.98 -27.03
C LEU A 239 20.50 -18.63 -26.38
N GLU A 240 20.60 -19.88 -25.96
CA GLU A 240 19.50 -20.57 -25.26
C GLU A 240 19.13 -19.88 -23.94
N LYS A 241 20.11 -19.34 -23.21
CA LYS A 241 19.84 -18.56 -21.99
C LYS A 241 19.06 -17.28 -22.26
N LYS A 242 19.29 -16.62 -23.40
CA LYS A 242 18.56 -15.41 -23.82
C LYS A 242 17.13 -15.72 -24.26
N ASN A 243 16.90 -16.94 -24.74
CA ASN A 243 15.61 -17.40 -25.25
C ASN A 243 14.76 -18.15 -24.21
N LEU A 244 15.14 -18.10 -22.93
CA LEU A 244 14.30 -18.63 -21.85
C LEU A 244 13.01 -17.83 -21.76
N ARG A 245 11.90 -18.55 -21.59
CA ARG A 245 10.55 -17.98 -21.63
C ARG A 245 9.84 -18.11 -20.29
N VAL A 246 8.88 -17.23 -20.06
CA VAL A 246 8.01 -17.25 -18.87
C VAL A 246 6.62 -17.75 -19.22
N VAL A 247 5.92 -18.26 -18.21
CA VAL A 247 4.50 -18.57 -18.28
C VAL A 247 3.76 -17.50 -17.48
N GLY A 248 2.72 -16.91 -18.07
CA GLY A 248 1.92 -15.86 -17.46
C GLY A 248 0.43 -16.01 -17.71
N LEU A 249 -0.31 -14.95 -17.41
CA LEU A 249 -1.74 -14.81 -17.69
C LEU A 249 -1.95 -13.69 -18.70
N GLN A 250 -2.88 -13.86 -19.63
CA GLN A 250 -3.24 -12.78 -20.54
C GLN A 250 -3.83 -11.60 -19.75
N GLY A 251 -3.45 -10.39 -20.14
CA GLY A 251 -3.80 -9.16 -19.43
C GLY A 251 -3.03 -8.91 -18.14
N SER A 252 -2.01 -9.72 -17.81
CA SER A 252 -1.14 -9.43 -16.66
C SER A 252 -0.23 -8.23 -16.92
N TYR A 253 0.09 -7.50 -15.86
CA TYR A 253 1.01 -6.36 -15.87
C TYR A 253 2.08 -6.49 -14.80
N HIS A 254 3.33 -6.28 -15.18
CA HIS A 254 4.48 -6.46 -14.26
C HIS A 254 5.44 -5.27 -14.21
N GLY A 255 5.13 -4.16 -14.89
CA GLY A 255 5.93 -2.95 -14.92
C GLY A 255 6.46 -2.58 -16.30
N ASP A 256 6.94 -1.34 -16.43
CA ASP A 256 7.28 -0.73 -17.72
C ASP A 256 8.78 -0.84 -18.09
N MET A 257 9.60 -1.47 -17.25
CA MET A 257 11.00 -1.76 -17.61
C MET A 257 11.06 -2.92 -18.60
N ILE A 258 12.04 -2.91 -19.51
CA ILE A 258 12.06 -3.81 -20.67
C ILE A 258 11.97 -5.29 -20.29
N GLY A 259 12.66 -5.74 -19.23
CA GLY A 259 12.59 -7.15 -18.81
C GLY A 259 11.23 -7.51 -18.20
N ALA A 260 10.61 -6.59 -17.48
CA ALA A 260 9.26 -6.77 -16.93
C ALA A 260 8.19 -6.73 -18.04
N MET A 261 8.38 -5.87 -19.04
CA MET A 261 7.53 -5.75 -20.21
C MET A 261 7.60 -7.01 -21.09
N ASP A 262 8.80 -7.54 -21.37
CA ASP A 262 9.02 -8.81 -22.10
C ASP A 262 8.36 -10.02 -21.43
N ALA A 263 8.04 -9.92 -20.13
CA ALA A 263 7.31 -10.94 -19.37
C ALA A 263 5.77 -10.80 -19.45
N CYS A 264 5.27 -9.79 -20.16
CA CYS A 264 3.85 -9.54 -20.42
C CYS A 264 3.51 -9.84 -21.89
N GLU A 265 2.24 -10.10 -22.16
CA GLU A 265 1.72 -10.19 -23.54
C GLU A 265 1.71 -8.81 -24.21
N GLU A 266 1.76 -8.78 -25.54
CA GLU A 266 1.59 -7.54 -26.31
C GLU A 266 0.30 -6.80 -25.92
N GLY A 267 0.39 -5.47 -25.74
CA GLY A 267 -0.74 -4.69 -25.27
C GLY A 267 -0.51 -3.19 -25.27
N VAL A 268 -1.37 -2.45 -24.56
CA VAL A 268 -1.35 -0.97 -24.54
C VAL A 268 -0.10 -0.41 -23.84
N TYR A 269 0.56 -1.22 -23.01
CA TYR A 269 1.74 -0.85 -22.23
C TYR A 269 3.08 -1.30 -22.86
N THR A 270 3.04 -1.94 -24.04
CA THR A 270 4.25 -2.41 -24.72
C THR A 270 4.79 -1.36 -25.70
N CYS A 271 6.11 -1.34 -25.91
CA CYS A 271 6.78 -0.43 -26.85
C CYS A 271 7.43 -1.17 -28.03
N GLU A 272 8.05 -0.44 -28.96
CA GLU A 272 8.62 -0.99 -30.21
C GLU A 272 9.79 -1.96 -29.99
N TRP A 273 10.40 -1.95 -28.80
CA TRP A 273 11.49 -2.86 -28.43
C TRP A 273 11.04 -4.05 -27.61
N HIS A 274 9.75 -4.13 -27.28
CA HIS A 274 9.18 -5.25 -26.55
C HIS A 274 9.31 -6.53 -27.38
N GLU A 275 9.82 -7.58 -26.74
CA GLU A 275 9.83 -8.92 -27.29
C GLU A 275 9.14 -9.85 -26.29
N ALA A 276 7.91 -10.25 -26.60
CA ALA A 276 7.10 -11.13 -25.78
C ALA A 276 7.81 -12.50 -25.57
N LYS A 277 8.47 -12.66 -24.42
CA LYS A 277 9.28 -13.85 -24.05
C LYS A 277 8.51 -14.81 -23.18
N GLY A 278 7.35 -15.24 -23.64
CA GLY A 278 6.51 -16.10 -22.82
C GLY A 278 5.36 -16.79 -23.54
N TYR A 279 4.55 -17.44 -22.72
CA TYR A 279 3.24 -17.95 -23.06
C TYR A 279 2.25 -17.50 -22.00
N TRP A 280 1.15 -16.87 -22.41
CA TRP A 280 0.14 -16.34 -21.51
C TRP A 280 -1.15 -17.13 -21.65
N PHE A 281 -1.61 -17.72 -20.55
CA PHE A 281 -2.89 -18.42 -20.52
C PHE A 281 -4.03 -17.42 -20.39
N GLU A 282 -5.10 -17.61 -21.15
CA GLU A 282 -6.39 -16.98 -20.85
C GLU A 282 -6.92 -17.53 -19.51
N PRO A 283 -7.08 -16.69 -18.47
CA PRO A 283 -7.57 -17.16 -17.19
C PRO A 283 -9.10 -17.29 -17.18
N PRO A 284 -9.66 -18.27 -16.45
CA PRO A 284 -11.04 -18.20 -15.95
C PRO A 284 -11.23 -16.97 -15.07
N THR A 285 -12.29 -16.20 -15.30
CA THR A 285 -12.52 -14.93 -14.61
C THR A 285 -13.77 -14.97 -13.73
N LEU A 286 -13.71 -14.23 -12.62
CA LEU A 286 -14.77 -14.07 -11.64
C LEU A 286 -15.49 -12.74 -11.86
N SER A 287 -16.82 -12.78 -11.83
CA SER A 287 -17.63 -11.55 -11.80
C SER A 287 -18.88 -11.71 -10.93
N ASN A 288 -19.27 -10.63 -10.24
CA ASN A 288 -20.55 -10.55 -9.56
C ASN A 288 -21.57 -9.93 -10.52
N ARG A 289 -22.59 -10.72 -10.89
CA ARG A 289 -23.68 -10.29 -11.77
C ARG A 289 -24.99 -10.40 -10.98
N GLN A 290 -25.63 -9.25 -10.73
CA GLN A 290 -26.91 -9.18 -10.00
C GLN A 290 -26.88 -9.87 -8.62
N GLY A 291 -25.77 -9.74 -7.89
CA GLY A 291 -25.60 -10.35 -6.56
C GLY A 291 -25.14 -11.81 -6.59
N GLN A 292 -24.96 -12.40 -7.77
CA GLN A 292 -24.50 -13.78 -7.93
C GLN A 292 -23.06 -13.83 -8.45
N VAL A 293 -22.21 -14.60 -7.78
CA VAL A 293 -20.82 -14.80 -8.20
C VAL A 293 -20.77 -15.82 -9.32
N THR A 294 -20.06 -15.49 -10.40
CA THR A 294 -19.98 -16.30 -11.61
C THR A 294 -18.54 -16.50 -12.06
N ILE A 295 -18.20 -17.73 -12.44
CA ILE A 295 -16.95 -18.03 -13.17
C ILE A 295 -17.26 -18.08 -14.66
N SER A 296 -16.50 -17.31 -15.44
CA SER A 296 -16.49 -17.35 -16.90
C SER A 296 -15.25 -18.10 -17.38
N LEU A 297 -15.45 -19.15 -18.16
CA LEU A 297 -14.37 -19.97 -18.71
C LEU A 297 -13.95 -19.46 -20.10
N PRO A 298 -12.64 -19.47 -20.42
CA PRO A 298 -12.18 -19.14 -21.76
C PRO A 298 -12.61 -20.22 -22.77
N PRO A 299 -12.70 -19.89 -24.08
CA PRO A 299 -13.19 -20.80 -25.11
C PRO A 299 -12.47 -22.17 -25.10
N ALA A 300 -11.14 -22.16 -24.95
CA ALA A 300 -10.32 -23.36 -24.93
C ALA A 300 -10.69 -24.31 -23.76
N LEU A 301 -11.00 -23.76 -22.58
CA LEU A 301 -11.48 -24.54 -21.43
C LEU A 301 -12.94 -24.95 -21.57
N SER A 302 -13.79 -24.11 -22.15
CA SER A 302 -15.22 -24.40 -22.32
C SER A 302 -15.49 -25.60 -23.22
N SER A 303 -14.59 -25.87 -24.19
CA SER A 303 -14.67 -27.05 -25.06
C SER A 303 -14.42 -28.38 -24.32
N LEU A 304 -13.74 -28.33 -23.18
CA LEU A 304 -13.45 -29.50 -22.35
C LEU A 304 -14.58 -29.82 -21.37
N THR A 305 -15.50 -28.88 -21.16
CA THR A 305 -16.67 -29.05 -20.31
C THR A 305 -17.88 -29.43 -21.18
N SER A 306 -18.63 -30.46 -20.79
CA SER A 306 -19.85 -30.88 -21.51
C SER A 306 -20.95 -29.81 -21.54
N ASP A 307 -20.87 -28.80 -20.67
CA ASP A 307 -21.74 -27.63 -20.63
C ASP A 307 -21.12 -26.47 -21.41
N GLN A 308 -21.64 -26.18 -22.61
CA GLN A 308 -21.23 -25.03 -23.42
C GLN A 308 -21.37 -23.71 -22.61
N ARG A 309 -20.27 -22.96 -22.47
CA ARG A 309 -20.18 -21.66 -21.76
C ARG A 309 -20.77 -21.66 -20.33
N THR A 310 -20.30 -22.59 -19.50
CA THR A 310 -20.79 -22.75 -18.11
C THR A 310 -20.45 -21.54 -17.24
N ILE A 311 -21.37 -20.60 -17.13
CA ILE A 311 -21.43 -19.64 -16.03
C ILE A 311 -21.68 -20.47 -14.76
N LYS A 312 -20.62 -20.86 -14.05
CA LYS A 312 -20.79 -21.53 -12.75
C LYS A 312 -21.19 -20.50 -11.71
N ARG A 313 -22.37 -20.69 -11.14
CA ARG A 313 -22.99 -19.77 -10.18
C ARG A 313 -22.66 -20.23 -8.77
N PHE A 314 -22.19 -19.30 -7.95
CA PHE A 314 -21.90 -19.52 -6.55
C PHE A 314 -22.69 -18.50 -5.71
N GLU A 315 -23.12 -18.92 -4.53
CA GLU A 315 -23.90 -18.08 -3.62
C GLU A 315 -23.07 -16.94 -3.03
N THR A 316 -21.79 -17.20 -2.73
CA THR A 316 -20.91 -16.23 -2.09
C THR A 316 -19.50 -16.23 -2.68
N LEU A 317 -18.82 -15.10 -2.54
CA LEU A 317 -17.41 -14.97 -2.91
C LEU A 317 -16.54 -15.89 -2.05
N SER A 318 -16.82 -15.96 -0.74
CA SER A 318 -16.08 -16.81 0.20
C SER A 318 -16.05 -18.27 -0.23
N HIS A 319 -17.18 -18.80 -0.75
CA HIS A 319 -17.23 -20.18 -1.23
C HIS A 319 -16.32 -20.41 -2.44
N VAL A 320 -16.16 -19.44 -3.35
CA VAL A 320 -15.23 -19.54 -4.49
C VAL A 320 -13.76 -19.55 -4.02
N TYR A 321 -13.45 -18.76 -2.98
CA TYR A 321 -12.09 -18.60 -2.48
C TYR A 321 -11.65 -19.74 -1.54
N ASP A 322 -12.55 -20.66 -1.17
CA ASP A 322 -12.19 -21.89 -0.46
C ASP A 322 -11.58 -22.92 -1.44
N VAL A 323 -10.34 -22.63 -1.86
CA VAL A 323 -9.62 -23.43 -2.85
C VAL A 323 -9.47 -24.89 -2.40
N GLU A 324 -9.25 -25.13 -1.11
CA GLU A 324 -9.03 -26.47 -0.55
C GLU A 324 -10.25 -27.37 -0.71
N GLN A 325 -11.46 -26.84 -0.48
CA GLN A 325 -12.70 -27.57 -0.75
C GLN A 325 -12.86 -27.91 -2.25
N HIS A 326 -12.43 -27.00 -3.13
CA HIS A 326 -12.61 -27.16 -4.58
C HIS A 326 -11.54 -28.00 -5.28
N LEU A 327 -10.47 -28.43 -4.58
CA LEU A 327 -9.39 -29.24 -5.17
C LEU A 327 -9.86 -30.56 -5.81
N LYS A 328 -10.96 -31.14 -5.31
CA LYS A 328 -11.56 -32.39 -5.79
C LYS A 328 -12.76 -32.17 -6.71
N SER A 329 -13.11 -30.92 -7.02
CA SER A 329 -14.25 -30.59 -7.85
C SER A 329 -14.07 -31.08 -9.30
N PRO A 330 -15.17 -31.27 -10.06
CA PRO A 330 -15.06 -31.52 -11.49
C PRO A 330 -14.29 -30.41 -12.21
N LEU A 331 -14.43 -29.15 -11.78
CA LEU A 331 -13.72 -28.01 -12.38
C LEU A 331 -12.20 -28.14 -12.23
N ALA A 332 -11.73 -28.55 -11.05
CA ALA A 332 -10.32 -28.83 -10.79
C ALA A 332 -9.72 -29.86 -11.75
N LYS A 333 -10.49 -30.91 -12.10
CA LYS A 333 -10.06 -31.92 -13.08
C LYS A 333 -9.86 -31.29 -14.47
N HIS A 334 -10.78 -30.44 -14.92
CA HIS A 334 -10.68 -29.76 -16.22
C HIS A 334 -9.49 -28.80 -16.26
N TYR A 335 -9.29 -27.97 -15.23
CA TYR A 335 -8.13 -27.07 -15.15
C TYR A 335 -6.81 -27.84 -15.19
N ARG A 336 -6.70 -28.92 -14.43
CA ARG A 336 -5.49 -29.77 -14.42
C ARG A 336 -5.23 -30.39 -15.79
N GLN A 337 -6.26 -30.92 -16.46
CA GLN A 337 -6.11 -31.53 -17.79
C GLN A 337 -5.70 -30.48 -18.84
N TYR A 338 -6.35 -29.32 -18.82
CA TYR A 338 -6.07 -28.20 -19.71
C TYR A 338 -4.62 -27.72 -19.56
N LEU A 339 -4.19 -27.40 -18.33
CA LEU A 339 -2.85 -26.91 -18.05
C LEU A 339 -1.78 -27.94 -18.41
N ASN A 340 -1.95 -29.21 -18.01
CA ASN A 340 -0.98 -30.26 -18.34
C ASN A 340 -0.86 -30.50 -19.85
N LYS A 341 -1.98 -30.47 -20.58
CA LYS A 341 -1.97 -30.65 -22.04
C LYS A 341 -1.18 -29.54 -22.73
N HIS A 342 -1.44 -28.28 -22.37
CA HIS A 342 -0.75 -27.13 -22.98
C HIS A 342 0.72 -27.10 -22.57
N MET A 343 1.04 -27.30 -21.28
CA MET A 343 2.43 -27.30 -20.81
C MET A 343 3.28 -28.38 -21.48
N ARG A 344 2.75 -29.60 -21.67
CA ARG A 344 3.47 -30.65 -22.42
C ARG A 344 3.69 -30.28 -23.88
N SER A 345 2.70 -29.64 -24.51
CA SER A 345 2.83 -29.18 -25.89
C SER A 345 3.90 -28.10 -26.04
N LEU A 346 3.97 -27.16 -25.10
CA LEU A 346 4.97 -26.09 -25.10
C LEU A 346 6.38 -26.64 -24.85
N GLN A 347 6.50 -27.71 -24.07
CA GLN A 347 7.79 -28.35 -23.77
C GLN A 347 8.30 -29.28 -24.85
N ALA A 348 7.42 -29.78 -25.70
CA ALA A 348 7.83 -30.57 -26.86
C ALA A 348 8.55 -29.71 -27.92
N ASP A 349 8.41 -28.39 -27.84
CA ASP A 349 9.15 -27.43 -28.67
C ASP A 349 10.49 -27.08 -28.01
N ASP A 350 11.56 -27.73 -28.48
CA ASP A 350 12.93 -27.50 -28.00
C ASP A 350 13.43 -26.05 -28.23
N THR A 351 12.75 -25.27 -29.06
CA THR A 351 13.07 -23.85 -29.29
C THR A 351 12.53 -22.93 -28.19
N GLN A 352 11.58 -23.41 -27.37
CA GLN A 352 10.87 -22.63 -26.36
C GLN A 352 11.00 -23.23 -24.96
N LYS A 353 12.13 -22.96 -24.30
CA LYS A 353 12.36 -23.43 -22.93
C LYS A 353 11.68 -22.52 -21.91
N LEU A 354 10.55 -23.00 -21.36
CA LEU A 354 9.87 -22.35 -20.24
C LEU A 354 10.70 -22.50 -18.96
N ALA A 355 10.93 -21.40 -18.26
CA ALA A 355 11.84 -21.35 -17.10
C ALA A 355 11.19 -20.77 -15.84
N ALA A 356 10.15 -19.95 -15.95
CA ALA A 356 9.52 -19.30 -14.80
C ALA A 356 8.01 -19.16 -14.97
N LEU A 357 7.28 -19.06 -13.86
CA LEU A 357 5.86 -18.70 -13.80
C LEU A 357 5.74 -17.34 -13.11
N ILE A 358 4.98 -16.43 -13.70
CA ILE A 358 4.66 -15.12 -13.14
C ILE A 358 3.15 -14.94 -13.16
N ILE A 359 2.58 -14.52 -12.04
CA ILE A 359 1.14 -14.28 -11.91
C ILE A 359 0.90 -13.08 -11.00
N GLU A 360 -0.09 -12.27 -11.34
CA GLU A 360 -0.75 -11.39 -10.37
C GLU A 360 -1.79 -12.23 -9.61
N PRO A 361 -1.65 -12.42 -8.28
CA PRO A 361 -2.56 -13.27 -7.53
C PRO A 361 -3.93 -12.62 -7.43
N ILE A 362 -4.97 -13.42 -7.68
CA ILE A 362 -6.39 -13.05 -7.50
C ILE A 362 -6.89 -11.98 -8.47
N VAL A 363 -6.20 -10.85 -8.63
CA VAL A 363 -6.64 -9.72 -9.45
C VAL A 363 -5.53 -9.30 -10.41
N LEU A 364 -5.83 -9.26 -11.71
CA LEU A 364 -5.01 -8.55 -12.70
C LEU A 364 -5.39 -7.06 -12.62
N GLY A 365 -4.52 -6.25 -12.03
CA GLY A 365 -4.84 -4.87 -11.67
C GLY A 365 -4.96 -3.98 -12.90
N THR A 366 -3.82 -3.67 -13.52
CA THR A 366 -3.73 -2.83 -14.73
C THR A 366 -4.46 -3.45 -15.92
N GLY A 367 -4.57 -4.78 -15.98
CA GLY A 367 -5.36 -5.50 -16.98
C GLY A 367 -6.86 -5.20 -16.97
N GLY A 368 -7.36 -4.46 -15.97
CA GLY A 368 -8.76 -4.01 -15.91
C GLY A 368 -9.51 -4.52 -14.68
N MET A 369 -8.81 -4.70 -13.54
CA MET A 369 -9.39 -5.26 -12.30
C MET A 369 -10.06 -6.62 -12.54
N ILE A 370 -9.37 -7.48 -13.29
CA ILE A 370 -9.87 -8.80 -13.68
C ILE A 370 -9.61 -9.76 -12.52
N PHE A 371 -10.69 -10.22 -11.88
CA PHE A 371 -10.58 -11.26 -10.86
C PHE A 371 -10.40 -12.61 -11.54
N VAL A 372 -9.32 -13.31 -11.21
CA VAL A 372 -8.98 -14.63 -11.73
C VAL A 372 -9.43 -15.68 -10.72
N ASP A 373 -9.93 -16.82 -11.21
CA ASP A 373 -10.27 -17.95 -10.36
C ASP A 373 -9.03 -18.47 -9.60
N PRO A 374 -9.02 -18.38 -8.25
CA PRO A 374 -7.86 -18.79 -7.45
C PRO A 374 -7.56 -20.29 -7.57
N LEU A 375 -8.55 -21.12 -7.90
CA LEU A 375 -8.34 -22.55 -8.15
C LEU A 375 -7.49 -22.77 -9.40
N PHE A 376 -7.69 -21.96 -10.45
CA PHE A 376 -6.89 -22.04 -11.67
C PHE A 376 -5.44 -21.67 -11.41
N GLN A 377 -5.20 -20.54 -10.72
CA GLN A 377 -3.85 -20.10 -10.34
C GLN A 377 -3.14 -21.13 -9.45
N ARG A 378 -3.86 -21.76 -8.50
CA ARG A 378 -3.33 -22.87 -7.69
C ARG A 378 -2.85 -24.03 -8.55
N PHE A 379 -3.60 -24.41 -9.59
CA PHE A 379 -3.15 -25.47 -10.51
C PHE A 379 -1.98 -25.03 -11.39
N MET A 380 -1.92 -23.77 -11.84
CA MET A 380 -0.73 -23.27 -12.56
C MET A 380 0.54 -23.43 -11.71
N VAL A 381 0.49 -22.99 -10.44
CA VAL A 381 1.61 -23.13 -9.50
C VAL A 381 1.99 -24.60 -9.30
N ASN A 382 1.01 -25.48 -9.11
CA ASN A 382 1.27 -26.91 -8.89
C ASN A 382 1.87 -27.59 -10.13
N VAL A 383 1.40 -27.25 -11.32
CA VAL A 383 1.90 -27.79 -12.59
C VAL A 383 3.34 -27.36 -12.84
N VAL A 384 3.67 -26.10 -12.56
CA VAL A 384 5.04 -25.58 -12.72
C VAL A 384 6.00 -26.14 -11.67
N ARG A 385 5.53 -26.36 -10.45
CA ARG A 385 6.34 -27.02 -9.40
C ARG A 385 6.52 -28.52 -9.64
N HIS A 386 5.75 -29.13 -10.55
CA HIS A 386 5.83 -30.56 -10.77
C HIS A 386 7.14 -30.95 -11.47
N PRO A 387 7.90 -31.92 -10.92
CA PRO A 387 9.24 -32.27 -11.39
C PRO A 387 9.29 -32.64 -12.89
N ALA A 388 8.27 -33.37 -13.36
CA ALA A 388 8.13 -33.82 -14.75
C ALA A 388 7.96 -32.73 -15.81
N ILE A 389 7.66 -31.48 -15.41
CA ILE A 389 7.41 -30.37 -16.33
C ILE A 389 8.65 -29.46 -16.34
N PHE A 390 9.17 -29.00 -15.21
CA PHE A 390 10.37 -28.13 -15.20
C PHE A 390 11.71 -28.86 -14.98
N GLY A 391 11.76 -30.19 -15.17
CA GLY A 391 13.01 -30.95 -15.17
C GLY A 391 13.63 -31.22 -13.80
N CYS A 392 12.87 -31.09 -12.71
CA CYS A 392 13.34 -31.57 -11.41
C CYS A 392 13.21 -33.11 -11.36
N ILE A 393 14.24 -33.85 -10.96
CA ILE A 393 14.12 -35.19 -10.36
C ILE A 393 15.20 -35.19 -9.27
N THR A 394 14.89 -35.35 -7.97
CA THR A 394 14.76 -36.66 -7.31
C THR A 394 14.35 -36.45 -5.85
N THR A 395 13.60 -37.43 -5.33
CA THR A 395 13.00 -37.58 -3.99
C THR A 395 11.69 -36.82 -3.77
N ASP A 396 10.60 -37.58 -3.69
CA ASP A 396 9.37 -37.13 -3.02
C ASP A 396 9.75 -36.64 -1.62
N PRO A 397 9.49 -35.38 -1.25
CA PRO A 397 9.47 -35.05 0.16
C PRO A 397 8.17 -35.63 0.75
N PRO A 398 8.24 -36.22 1.95
CA PRO A 398 7.04 -36.62 2.67
C PRO A 398 6.14 -35.40 2.86
N VAL A 399 4.84 -35.64 3.04
CA VAL A 399 3.87 -34.62 3.44
C VAL A 399 4.32 -34.02 4.78
N SER A 400 5.21 -33.04 4.76
CA SER A 400 5.66 -32.28 5.91
C SER A 400 6.11 -30.89 5.45
N LYS A 401 5.53 -29.89 6.12
CA LYS A 401 5.88 -28.47 6.14
C LYS A 401 7.38 -28.23 5.86
N GLU A 402 7.71 -27.74 4.67
CA GLU A 402 8.94 -26.99 4.30
C GLU A 402 9.19 -27.12 2.80
N ILE A 403 8.70 -26.17 1.98
CA ILE A 403 9.25 -25.96 0.63
C ILE A 403 9.39 -24.45 0.38
N ALA A 404 10.63 -24.00 0.38
CA ALA A 404 11.08 -22.72 -0.12
C ALA A 404 11.09 -22.73 -1.65
N CYS A 405 10.29 -21.86 -2.29
CA CYS A 405 10.75 -20.83 -3.23
C CYS A 405 9.59 -20.16 -4.00
N GLN A 406 9.67 -18.82 -3.96
CA GLN A 406 9.31 -17.81 -4.94
C GLN A 406 7.96 -17.95 -5.65
N ILE A 407 6.92 -17.48 -4.97
CA ILE A 407 5.80 -16.84 -5.66
C ILE A 407 6.10 -15.34 -5.63
N LEU A 408 6.17 -14.71 -6.80
CA LEU A 408 6.21 -13.25 -6.89
C LEU A 408 4.78 -12.75 -6.73
N THR A 409 4.44 -12.36 -5.51
CA THR A 409 3.14 -11.81 -5.20
C THR A 409 3.25 -10.44 -4.57
N SER A 410 2.65 -9.44 -5.20
CA SER A 410 2.12 -8.27 -4.49
C SER A 410 0.86 -8.73 -3.74
N HIS A 411 0.99 -9.20 -2.50
CA HIS A 411 -0.17 -9.51 -1.68
C HIS A 411 -0.74 -8.24 -1.03
N VAL A 412 -1.92 -7.85 -1.52
CA VAL A 412 -2.92 -7.09 -0.78
C VAL A 412 -3.88 -8.11 -0.19
N ASN A 413 -3.80 -8.34 1.13
CA ASN A 413 -4.91 -8.71 2.02
C ASN A 413 -4.41 -9.22 3.39
N HIS A 414 -4.27 -8.29 4.34
CA HIS A 414 -4.60 -8.47 5.76
C HIS A 414 -4.59 -7.07 6.42
N MET A 415 -5.65 -6.29 6.18
CA MET A 415 -5.93 -5.05 6.92
C MET A 415 -7.43 -4.90 7.15
N TYR A 416 -8.05 -5.93 7.74
CA TYR A 416 -9.32 -5.81 8.44
C TYR A 416 -9.30 -6.89 9.55
N SER A 417 -9.67 -6.52 10.78
CA SER A 417 -9.43 -7.21 12.08
C SER A 417 -8.03 -6.91 12.63
N GLU A 418 -7.78 -6.20 13.74
CA GLU A 418 -8.55 -5.95 14.96
C GLU A 418 -8.00 -4.70 15.66
N THR A 419 -8.90 -3.82 16.08
CA THR A 419 -8.71 -2.89 17.20
C THR A 419 -8.62 -3.68 18.50
N ALA A 420 -7.42 -3.96 19.00
CA ALA A 420 -7.17 -4.33 20.40
C ALA A 420 -5.66 -4.23 20.72
N LEU A 421 -5.20 -3.03 21.08
CA LEU A 421 -3.98 -2.88 21.88
C LEU A 421 -4.44 -2.56 23.30
N GLU A 422 -4.72 -3.64 24.03
CA GLU A 422 -4.70 -3.61 25.49
C GLU A 422 -3.25 -3.58 25.97
N SER A 423 -3.06 -2.79 27.01
CA SER A 423 -1.88 -2.61 27.83
C SER A 423 -1.12 -3.88 28.18
N GLN A 424 0.20 -3.83 28.06
CA GLN A 424 1.13 -4.15 29.15
C GLN A 424 2.45 -3.40 28.99
#